data_AF-A0A842L703-F1
#
_entry.id   AF-A0A842L703-F1
#
_cell.length_a   1.000
_cell.length_b   1.000
_cell.length_c   1.000
_cell.angle_alpha   90.00
_cell.angle_beta   90.00
_cell.angle_gamma   90.00
#
_symmetry.space_group_name_H-M   'P 1'
#
loop_
_entity.id
_entity.type
_entity.pdbx_description
1 polymer ?
#
loop_
_entity_poly.entity_id
_entity_poly.type
_entity_poly.pdbx_seq_one_letter_code
_entity_poly.pdbx_strand_id
1 'polypeptide(L)'
;VLYGGNPATIWNGEEEIKVYLPYKQTLNVGDYVEVVGIARLYSTLTIYVDDKSDVRILGMARKSPIGEEEIGEIAYGSCAVKKSTKTYIGLNCTSLPLYGFSAKIGDTVHFEAIRRKNSLYCLECKVSMPREALENSICNPSPQPSKIEGRVEWVKFYSNGFGIANITNGKCWVLLKLPKSLGISLEEGDHVVTFGFHTTYREKPAFEVASKEDVIIG
;
A
#
# COMPACT_ATOMS: atom_id res chain seq x y z
N VAL A 1 -16.80 -10.77 7.32
CA VAL A 1 -16.10 -10.42 8.59
C VAL A 1 -15.06 -9.35 8.29
N LEU A 2 -15.13 -8.19 8.95
CA LEU A 2 -14.20 -7.07 8.72
C LEU A 2 -12.92 -7.16 9.57
N TYR A 3 -13.09 -7.60 10.83
CA TYR A 3 -12.00 -7.81 11.79
C TYR A 3 -12.24 -9.18 12.44
N GLY A 4 -11.24 -10.07 12.32
CA GLY A 4 -11.30 -11.40 12.91
C GLY A 4 -11.04 -11.39 14.41
N GLY A 5 -10.96 -12.58 15.01
CA GLY A 5 -10.68 -12.75 16.44
C GLY A 5 -11.94 -12.92 17.29
N ASN A 6 -11.84 -12.51 18.57
CA ASN A 6 -12.92 -12.58 19.56
C ASN A 6 -12.79 -11.44 20.61
N PRO A 7 -13.62 -10.38 20.53
CA PRO A 7 -14.75 -10.26 19.62
C PRO A 7 -14.29 -10.08 18.17
N ALA A 8 -15.03 -10.69 17.24
CA ALA A 8 -14.94 -10.37 15.82
C ALA A 8 -15.85 -9.16 15.52
N THR A 9 -15.59 -8.47 14.42
CA THR A 9 -16.48 -7.44 13.88
C THR A 9 -16.98 -7.85 12.50
N ILE A 10 -18.29 -7.96 12.35
CA ILE A 10 -18.95 -8.28 11.09
C ILE A 10 -19.68 -7.05 10.54
N TRP A 11 -19.92 -7.05 9.22
CA TRP A 11 -20.71 -6.05 8.54
C TRP A 11 -22.01 -6.72 8.09
N ASN A 12 -23.16 -6.15 8.45
CA ASN A 12 -24.48 -6.70 8.07
C ASN A 12 -25.07 -6.04 6.81
N GLY A 13 -24.37 -5.06 6.21
CA GLY A 13 -24.87 -4.22 5.12
C GLY A 13 -25.05 -2.75 5.51
N GLU A 14 -25.24 -2.48 6.80
CA GLU A 14 -25.58 -1.14 7.30
C GLU A 14 -24.64 -0.67 8.42
N GLU A 15 -24.26 -1.56 9.33
CA GLU A 15 -23.45 -1.24 10.49
C GLU A 15 -22.44 -2.34 10.86
N GLU A 16 -21.46 -1.96 11.68
CA GLU A 16 -20.50 -2.87 12.28
C GLU A 16 -21.09 -3.52 13.54
N ILE A 17 -21.13 -4.85 13.58
CA ILE A 17 -21.63 -5.64 14.70
C ILE A 17 -20.47 -6.37 15.37
N LYS A 18 -20.36 -6.25 16.69
CA LYS A 18 -19.39 -7.03 17.48
C LYS A 18 -19.96 -8.39 17.82
N VAL A 19 -19.19 -9.44 17.61
CA VAL A 19 -19.59 -10.82 17.88
C VAL A 19 -18.62 -11.45 18.86
N TYR A 20 -19.12 -11.78 20.05
CA TYR A 20 -18.37 -12.56 21.04
C TYR A 20 -18.67 -14.03 20.85
N LEU A 21 -17.62 -14.80 20.56
CA LEU A 21 -17.72 -16.22 20.21
C LEU A 21 -17.42 -17.08 21.45
N PRO A 22 -18.05 -18.26 21.58
CA PRO A 22 -17.83 -19.12 22.73
C PRO A 22 -16.51 -19.87 22.62
N TYR A 23 -16.02 -20.41 23.74
CA TYR A 23 -14.90 -21.37 23.79
C TYR A 23 -13.62 -20.96 23.06
N LYS A 24 -13.24 -19.68 23.10
CA LYS A 24 -12.05 -19.12 22.41
C LYS A 24 -12.06 -19.29 20.88
N GLN A 25 -13.22 -19.51 20.28
CA GLN A 25 -13.35 -19.48 18.81
C GLN A 25 -13.04 -18.09 18.26
N THR A 26 -12.60 -18.06 17.01
CA THR A 26 -12.30 -16.84 16.25
C THR A 26 -12.84 -16.97 14.83
N LEU A 27 -13.23 -15.85 14.25
CA LEU A 27 -13.55 -15.76 12.82
C LEU A 27 -12.36 -15.22 12.02
N ASN A 28 -12.24 -15.63 10.76
CA ASN A 28 -11.23 -15.09 9.85
C ASN A 28 -11.77 -13.85 9.15
N VAL A 29 -10.85 -12.96 8.79
CA VAL A 29 -11.20 -11.79 7.97
C VAL A 29 -11.58 -12.27 6.57
N GLY A 30 -12.66 -11.71 6.00
CA GLY A 30 -13.16 -12.13 4.68
C GLY A 30 -14.24 -13.21 4.70
N ASP A 31 -14.42 -13.93 5.82
CA ASP A 31 -15.50 -14.93 5.93
C ASP A 31 -16.88 -14.28 5.78
N TYR A 32 -17.78 -14.90 5.03
CA TYR A 32 -19.21 -14.64 5.05
C TYR A 32 -19.86 -15.61 6.03
N VAL A 33 -20.56 -15.08 7.04
CA VAL A 33 -21.01 -15.85 8.19
C VAL A 33 -22.47 -15.58 8.51
N GLU A 34 -23.14 -16.61 9.00
CA GLU A 34 -24.41 -16.53 9.72
C GLU A 34 -24.12 -16.73 11.21
N VAL A 35 -24.65 -15.83 12.04
CA VAL A 35 -24.44 -15.83 13.49
C VAL A 35 -25.77 -15.66 14.18
N VAL A 36 -26.10 -16.60 15.07
CA VAL A 36 -27.26 -16.54 15.96
C VAL A 36 -26.76 -16.36 17.39
N GLY A 37 -27.46 -15.54 18.17
CA GLY A 37 -27.07 -15.29 19.56
C GLY A 37 -27.94 -14.23 20.23
N ILE A 38 -27.54 -13.87 21.44
CA ILE A 38 -28.24 -12.84 22.23
C ILE A 38 -27.72 -11.47 21.81
N ALA A 39 -28.59 -10.69 21.17
CA ALA A 39 -28.30 -9.32 20.80
C ALA A 39 -28.42 -8.37 22.00
N ARG A 40 -27.43 -7.49 22.16
CA ARG A 40 -27.44 -6.36 23.10
C ARG A 40 -26.99 -5.10 22.40
N LEU A 41 -27.78 -4.04 22.55
CA LEU A 41 -27.46 -2.72 22.01
C LEU A 41 -26.83 -1.88 23.12
N TYR A 42 -25.57 -1.49 22.91
CA TYR A 42 -24.88 -0.47 23.71
C TYR A 42 -24.63 0.76 22.82
N SER A 43 -23.36 1.13 22.63
CA SER A 43 -22.94 2.08 21.57
C SER A 43 -22.77 1.42 20.21
N THR A 44 -22.72 0.09 20.17
CA THR A 44 -22.65 -0.76 18.97
C THR A 44 -23.49 -2.00 19.21
N LEU A 45 -24.14 -2.53 18.17
CA LEU A 45 -24.84 -3.79 18.25
C LEU A 45 -23.84 -4.91 18.55
N THR A 46 -24.09 -5.66 19.62
CA THR A 46 -23.22 -6.75 20.07
C THR A 46 -24.02 -8.03 20.15
N ILE A 47 -23.48 -9.12 19.60
CA ILE A 47 -24.06 -10.46 19.65
C ILE A 47 -23.17 -11.34 20.53
N TYR A 48 -23.78 -11.95 21.54
CA TYR A 48 -23.15 -12.96 22.38
C TYR A 48 -23.63 -14.34 21.93
N VAL A 49 -22.69 -15.17 21.48
CA VAL A 49 -22.97 -16.51 20.98
C VAL A 49 -22.65 -17.52 22.06
N ASP A 50 -23.59 -18.45 22.31
CA ASP A 50 -23.49 -19.43 23.40
C ASP A 50 -22.92 -20.77 22.89
N ASP A 51 -23.43 -21.29 21.77
CA ASP A 51 -22.97 -22.53 21.17
C ASP A 51 -22.17 -22.30 19.87
N LYS A 52 -21.26 -23.24 19.58
CA LYS A 52 -20.50 -23.26 18.32
C LYS A 52 -21.39 -23.49 17.10
N SER A 53 -22.50 -24.22 17.25
CA SER A 53 -23.47 -24.49 16.18
C SER A 53 -24.16 -23.23 15.66
N ASP A 54 -24.18 -22.18 16.47
CA ASP A 54 -24.84 -20.91 16.16
C ASP A 54 -23.97 -20.00 15.29
N VAL A 55 -22.77 -20.46 14.90
CA VAL A 55 -21.86 -19.78 13.97
C VAL A 55 -21.65 -20.66 12.76
N ARG A 56 -22.12 -20.21 11.60
CA ARG A 56 -21.96 -20.92 10.34
C ARG A 56 -21.14 -20.09 9.37
N ILE A 57 -20.02 -20.63 8.92
CA ILE A 57 -19.23 -20.03 7.83
C ILE A 57 -19.88 -20.48 6.52
N LEU A 58 -20.45 -19.52 5.80
CA LEU A 58 -21.19 -19.74 4.55
C LEU A 58 -20.28 -19.66 3.31
N GLY A 59 -19.05 -19.18 3.48
CA GLY A 59 -18.05 -19.05 2.43
C GLY A 59 -17.24 -17.78 2.60
N MET A 60 -16.75 -17.23 1.49
CA MET A 60 -16.09 -15.93 1.44
C MET A 60 -17.09 -14.84 1.09
N ALA A 61 -16.82 -13.61 1.54
CA ALA A 61 -17.56 -12.44 1.09
C ALA A 61 -17.47 -12.27 -0.44
N ARG A 62 -18.48 -11.61 -1.00
CA ARG A 62 -18.57 -11.34 -2.45
C ARG A 62 -17.34 -10.60 -2.94
N LYS A 63 -16.87 -10.95 -4.15
CA LYS A 63 -15.74 -10.28 -4.81
C LYS A 63 -16.23 -9.22 -5.79
N SER A 64 -15.58 -8.07 -5.78
CA SER A 64 -15.83 -6.93 -6.68
C SER A 64 -14.51 -6.30 -7.11
N PRO A 65 -14.38 -5.80 -8.35
CA PRO A 65 -13.17 -5.11 -8.78
C PRO A 65 -12.97 -3.82 -7.98
N ILE A 66 -11.70 -3.42 -7.79
CA ILE A 66 -11.37 -2.18 -7.08
C ILE A 66 -12.03 -0.96 -7.75
N GLY A 67 -12.72 -0.15 -6.95
CA GLY A 67 -13.54 0.99 -7.37
C GLY A 67 -15.04 0.71 -7.39
N GLU A 68 -15.45 -0.55 -7.42
CA GLU A 68 -16.86 -0.98 -7.44
C GLU A 68 -17.28 -1.69 -6.15
N GLU A 69 -16.34 -1.92 -5.22
CA GLU A 69 -16.60 -2.66 -3.98
C GLU A 69 -17.42 -1.88 -2.96
N GLU A 70 -18.30 -2.59 -2.25
CA GLU A 70 -18.96 -2.10 -1.05
C GLU A 70 -18.25 -2.54 0.24
N ILE A 71 -18.58 -1.89 1.37
CA ILE A 71 -18.06 -2.31 2.67
C ILE A 71 -18.47 -3.76 2.94
N GLY A 72 -17.52 -4.58 3.38
CA GLY A 72 -17.73 -6.01 3.63
C GLY A 72 -17.49 -6.91 2.43
N GLU A 73 -17.32 -6.37 1.22
CA GLU A 73 -16.92 -7.12 0.03
C GLU A 73 -15.39 -7.26 -0.08
N ILE A 74 -14.94 -8.23 -0.87
CA ILE A 74 -13.53 -8.45 -1.20
C ILE A 74 -13.22 -7.69 -2.49
N ALA A 75 -12.47 -6.60 -2.37
CA ALA A 75 -11.94 -5.86 -3.50
C ALA A 75 -10.78 -6.65 -4.14
N TYR A 76 -10.75 -6.77 -5.46
CA TYR A 76 -9.61 -7.34 -6.18
C TYR A 76 -9.09 -6.42 -7.28
N GLY A 77 -7.80 -6.49 -7.55
CA GLY A 77 -7.18 -5.68 -8.60
C GLY A 77 -5.66 -5.82 -8.67
N SER A 78 -5.05 -5.04 -9.57
CA SER A 78 -3.60 -4.91 -9.65
C SER A 78 -3.17 -3.47 -9.84
N CYS A 79 -2.32 -2.96 -8.95
CA CYS A 79 -2.01 -1.54 -8.86
C CYS A 79 -0.57 -1.30 -8.43
N ALA A 80 0.01 -0.18 -8.85
CA ALA A 80 1.35 0.22 -8.43
C ALA A 80 1.33 0.85 -7.04
N VAL A 81 2.35 0.55 -6.23
CA VAL A 81 2.56 1.14 -4.91
C VAL A 81 3.07 2.56 -5.07
N LYS A 82 2.25 3.53 -4.62
CA LYS A 82 2.61 4.95 -4.60
C LYS A 82 3.16 5.42 -3.25
N LYS A 83 2.92 4.66 -2.19
CA LYS A 83 3.37 4.99 -0.84
C LYS A 83 3.62 3.72 -0.06
N SER A 84 4.72 3.67 0.68
CA SER A 84 5.01 2.56 1.58
C SER A 84 5.30 3.09 2.98
N THR A 85 4.70 2.45 3.98
CA THR A 85 4.92 2.75 5.40
C THR A 85 5.09 1.43 6.16
N LYS A 86 5.44 1.52 7.44
CA LYS A 86 5.56 0.33 8.30
C LYS A 86 4.25 -0.44 8.50
N THR A 87 3.09 0.20 8.28
CA THR A 87 1.78 -0.39 8.65
C THR A 87 0.83 -0.57 7.47
N TYR A 88 0.97 0.24 6.43
CA TYR A 88 0.14 0.15 5.22
C TYR A 88 0.92 0.58 3.98
N ILE A 89 0.41 0.14 2.83
CA ILE A 89 0.81 0.65 1.51
C ILE A 89 -0.33 1.45 0.88
N GLY A 90 0.02 2.46 0.10
CA GLY A 90 -0.90 3.23 -0.74
C GLY A 90 -0.77 2.78 -2.19
N LEU A 91 -1.91 2.56 -2.86
CA LEU A 91 -1.98 2.13 -4.25
C LEU A 91 -2.40 3.29 -5.17
N ASN A 92 -1.98 3.27 -6.43
CA ASN A 92 -2.33 4.32 -7.40
C ASN A 92 -3.78 4.25 -7.92
N CYS A 93 -4.47 3.12 -7.77
CA CYS A 93 -5.84 2.91 -8.22
C CYS A 93 -6.93 3.24 -7.19
N THR A 94 -6.55 3.56 -5.95
CA THR A 94 -7.51 3.88 -4.89
C THR A 94 -6.94 4.91 -3.90
N SER A 95 -7.82 5.61 -3.21
CA SER A 95 -7.46 6.48 -2.08
C SER A 95 -7.33 5.69 -0.76
N LEU A 96 -7.82 4.45 -0.73
CA LEU A 96 -7.83 3.63 0.47
C LEU A 96 -6.44 3.02 0.75
N PRO A 97 -5.94 3.12 1.99
CA PRO A 97 -4.73 2.41 2.40
C PRO A 97 -5.00 0.89 2.48
N LEU A 98 -4.04 0.10 1.99
CA LEU A 98 -4.05 -1.36 2.10
C LEU A 98 -3.15 -1.80 3.26
N TYR A 99 -3.76 -2.44 4.26
CA TYR A 99 -3.12 -3.01 5.45
C TYR A 99 -2.87 -4.50 5.30
N GLY A 100 -2.02 -5.06 6.18
CA GLY A 100 -1.76 -6.51 6.21
C GLY A 100 -0.83 -7.01 5.10
N PHE A 101 -0.23 -6.09 4.35
CA PHE A 101 0.75 -6.39 3.30
C PHE A 101 1.82 -5.31 3.23
N SER A 102 3.01 -5.67 2.78
CA SER A 102 4.14 -4.75 2.62
C SER A 102 4.77 -4.93 1.24
N ALA A 103 5.05 -3.80 0.59
CA ALA A 103 5.70 -3.71 -0.72
C ALA A 103 6.38 -2.33 -0.84
N LYS A 104 7.27 -2.17 -1.81
CA LYS A 104 8.06 -0.97 -2.00
C LYS A 104 7.46 -0.07 -3.08
N ILE A 105 7.81 1.22 -3.07
CA ILE A 105 7.36 2.16 -4.10
C ILE A 105 7.84 1.67 -5.47
N GLY A 106 6.93 1.67 -6.45
CA GLY A 106 7.18 1.15 -7.79
C GLY A 106 6.74 -0.30 -8.02
N ASP A 107 6.57 -1.10 -6.96
CA ASP A 107 6.06 -2.47 -7.10
C ASP A 107 4.63 -2.44 -7.63
N THR A 108 4.28 -3.37 -8.51
CA THR A 108 2.89 -3.66 -8.84
C THR A 108 2.42 -4.82 -7.97
N VAL A 109 1.32 -4.61 -7.26
CA VAL A 109 0.72 -5.58 -6.35
C VAL A 109 -0.57 -6.09 -6.97
N HIS A 110 -0.72 -7.40 -7.05
CA HIS A 110 -2.01 -8.05 -7.25
C HIS A 110 -2.59 -8.40 -5.88
N PHE A 111 -3.85 -8.06 -5.63
CA PHE A 111 -4.46 -8.21 -4.32
C PHE A 111 -5.91 -8.65 -4.37
N GLU A 112 -6.30 -9.38 -3.34
CA GLU A 112 -7.66 -9.55 -2.83
C GLU A 112 -7.67 -9.03 -1.38
N ALA A 113 -8.55 -8.08 -1.09
CA ALA A 113 -8.59 -7.42 0.21
C ALA A 113 -10.02 -7.14 0.67
N ILE A 114 -10.32 -7.37 1.95
CA ILE A 114 -11.61 -6.99 2.51
C ILE A 114 -11.74 -5.47 2.54
N ARG A 115 -12.87 -4.95 2.05
CA ARG A 115 -13.22 -3.53 2.14
C ARG A 115 -13.78 -3.22 3.52
N ARG A 116 -13.03 -2.46 4.31
CA ARG A 116 -13.51 -1.83 5.57
C ARG A 116 -14.03 -0.44 5.25
N LYS A 117 -14.54 0.33 6.22
CA LYS A 117 -15.04 1.70 5.96
C LYS A 117 -14.00 2.65 5.34
N ASN A 118 -12.78 2.66 5.87
CA ASN A 118 -11.73 3.64 5.48
C ASN A 118 -10.43 2.98 5.00
N SER A 119 -10.46 1.69 4.72
CA SER A 119 -9.26 0.94 4.34
C SER A 119 -9.59 -0.36 3.63
N LEU A 120 -8.56 -0.94 3.05
CA LEU A 120 -8.52 -2.31 2.58
C LEU A 120 -7.64 -3.12 3.54
N TYR A 121 -7.98 -4.38 3.78
CA TYR A 121 -7.11 -5.29 4.52
C TYR A 121 -6.85 -6.54 3.70
N CYS A 122 -5.57 -6.79 3.44
CA CYS A 122 -5.11 -7.87 2.59
C CYS A 122 -5.60 -9.22 3.10
N LEU A 123 -6.18 -10.01 2.19
CA LEU A 123 -6.48 -11.43 2.39
C LEU A 123 -5.46 -12.26 1.62
N GLU A 124 -5.28 -11.94 0.34
CA GLU A 124 -4.30 -12.55 -0.54
C GLU A 124 -3.64 -11.47 -1.38
N CYS A 125 -2.38 -11.15 -1.11
CA CYS A 125 -1.66 -10.13 -1.87
C CYS A 125 -0.26 -10.63 -2.23
N LYS A 126 0.18 -10.25 -3.43
CA LYS A 126 1.51 -10.58 -3.94
C LYS A 126 2.04 -9.46 -4.82
N VAL A 127 3.35 -9.28 -4.81
CA VAL A 127 4.03 -8.45 -5.80
C VAL A 127 3.99 -9.21 -7.13
N SER A 128 3.24 -8.69 -8.11
CA SER A 128 3.13 -9.28 -9.45
C SER A 128 4.25 -8.81 -10.37
N MET A 129 4.74 -7.58 -10.17
CA MET A 129 5.90 -7.04 -10.87
C MET A 129 6.76 -6.23 -9.89
N PRO A 130 8.02 -6.61 -9.64
CA PRO A 130 8.90 -5.86 -8.76
C PRO A 130 9.35 -4.55 -9.43
N ARG A 131 9.59 -3.51 -8.63
CA ARG A 131 10.05 -2.21 -9.10
C ARG A 131 11.32 -2.26 -9.95
N GLU A 132 12.20 -3.23 -9.72
CA GLU A 132 13.45 -3.42 -10.46
C GLU A 132 13.20 -3.72 -11.95
N ALA A 133 12.05 -4.31 -12.28
CA ALA A 133 11.63 -4.61 -13.65
C ALA A 133 11.09 -3.39 -14.42
N LEU A 134 10.88 -2.24 -13.75
CA LEU A 134 10.47 -1.00 -14.42
C LEU A 134 11.57 -0.54 -15.39
N GLU A 135 11.17 0.04 -16.52
CA GLU A 135 12.10 0.65 -17.46
C GLU A 135 12.67 1.97 -16.93
N ASN A 136 13.84 2.34 -17.45
CA ASN A 136 14.46 3.62 -17.11
C ASN A 136 13.67 4.78 -17.72
N SER A 137 13.13 5.64 -16.86
CA SER A 137 12.21 6.72 -17.24
C SER A 137 12.85 8.10 -17.36
N ILE A 138 14.18 8.22 -17.33
CA ILE A 138 14.86 9.54 -17.44
C ILE A 138 14.47 10.26 -18.74
N CYS A 139 14.41 9.55 -19.87
CA CYS A 139 14.01 10.15 -21.15
C CYS A 139 12.49 10.20 -21.34
N ASN A 140 11.74 9.34 -20.66
CA ASN A 140 10.29 9.17 -20.81
C ASN A 140 9.62 9.28 -19.43
N PRO A 141 9.46 10.50 -18.89
CA PRO A 141 8.86 10.70 -17.57
C PRO A 141 7.44 10.14 -17.50
N SER A 142 7.13 9.52 -16.36
CA SER A 142 5.80 8.96 -16.08
C SER A 142 5.18 9.67 -14.87
N PRO A 143 3.86 9.93 -14.86
CA PRO A 143 3.16 10.42 -13.67
C PRO A 143 2.99 9.32 -12.59
N GLN A 144 3.31 8.07 -12.91
CA GLN A 144 3.25 6.94 -11.99
C GLN A 144 4.58 6.73 -11.26
N PRO A 145 4.59 5.95 -10.16
CA PRO A 145 5.84 5.44 -9.59
C PRO A 145 6.72 4.84 -10.69
N SER A 146 7.97 5.27 -10.76
CA SER A 146 8.87 4.95 -11.87
C SER A 146 10.30 4.70 -11.40
N LYS A 147 11.13 4.15 -12.29
CA LYS A 147 12.56 3.93 -12.08
C LYS A 147 13.37 4.93 -12.88
N ILE A 148 14.41 5.50 -12.29
CA ILE A 148 15.48 6.18 -13.03
C ILE A 148 16.81 5.46 -12.77
N GLU A 149 17.66 5.40 -13.79
CA GLU A 149 18.94 4.70 -13.74
C GLU A 149 19.99 5.44 -14.58
N GLY A 150 21.13 5.77 -13.98
CA GLY A 150 22.16 6.55 -14.67
C GLY A 150 23.37 6.86 -13.81
N ARG A 151 24.23 7.75 -14.31
CA ARG A 151 25.44 8.21 -13.60
C ARG A 151 25.26 9.59 -13.00
N VAL A 152 25.83 9.79 -11.83
CA VAL A 152 25.89 11.10 -11.18
C VAL A 152 26.91 11.97 -11.90
N GLU A 153 26.47 13.04 -12.54
CA GLU A 153 27.35 14.02 -13.20
C GLU A 153 27.86 15.08 -12.22
N TRP A 154 27.03 15.49 -11.27
CA TRP A 154 27.43 16.39 -10.19
C TRP A 154 26.48 16.29 -9.01
N VAL A 155 26.96 16.66 -7.83
CA VAL A 155 26.16 16.72 -6.60
C VAL A 155 26.33 18.09 -5.96
N LYS A 156 25.22 18.68 -5.50
CA LYS A 156 25.20 19.94 -4.78
C LYS A 156 24.38 19.83 -3.51
N PHE A 157 25.01 20.08 -2.38
CA PHE A 157 24.35 20.21 -1.09
C PHE A 157 24.20 21.68 -0.70
N TYR A 158 23.02 22.05 -0.22
CA TYR A 158 22.69 23.38 0.26
C TYR A 158 22.77 23.41 1.80
N SER A 159 23.09 24.57 2.36
CA SER A 159 23.23 24.78 3.81
C SER A 159 21.95 24.49 4.60
N ASN A 160 20.78 24.55 3.95
CA ASN A 160 19.49 24.20 4.54
C ASN A 160 19.23 22.68 4.66
N GLY A 161 20.19 21.83 4.30
CA GLY A 161 20.05 20.38 4.37
C GLY A 161 19.27 19.76 3.22
N PHE A 162 19.12 20.46 2.10
CA PHE A 162 18.63 19.88 0.86
C PHE A 162 19.81 19.60 -0.08
N GLY A 163 19.82 18.45 -0.75
CA GLY A 163 20.78 18.11 -1.78
C GLY A 163 20.09 17.90 -3.12
N ILE A 164 20.84 18.10 -4.21
CA ILE A 164 20.43 17.73 -5.56
C ILE A 164 21.61 17.02 -6.24
N ALA A 165 21.34 15.93 -6.93
CA ALA A 165 22.29 15.30 -7.85
C ALA A 165 21.75 15.32 -9.28
N ASN A 166 22.61 15.55 -10.27
CA ASN A 166 22.24 15.38 -11.66
C ASN A 166 22.53 13.95 -12.10
N ILE A 167 21.47 13.22 -12.45
CA ILE A 167 21.55 11.84 -12.94
C ILE A 167 21.40 11.86 -14.45
N THR A 168 22.38 11.31 -15.16
CA THR A 168 22.43 11.31 -16.62
C THR A 168 22.39 9.89 -17.18
N ASN A 169 21.69 9.71 -18.30
CA ASN A 169 21.71 8.49 -19.09
C ASN A 169 21.69 8.87 -20.58
N GLY A 170 22.82 8.69 -21.26
CA GLY A 170 23.00 9.16 -22.63
C GLY A 170 22.83 10.68 -22.73
N LYS A 171 21.82 11.13 -23.49
CA LYS A 171 21.53 12.56 -23.69
C LYS A 171 20.47 13.12 -22.72
N CYS A 172 19.85 12.26 -21.92
CA CYS A 172 18.78 12.64 -21.00
C CYS A 172 19.33 12.82 -19.58
N TRP A 173 18.70 13.71 -18.80
CA TRP A 173 19.10 14.00 -17.44
C TRP A 173 17.91 14.34 -16.55
N VAL A 174 18.06 14.14 -15.24
CA VAL A 174 17.05 14.48 -14.23
C VAL A 174 17.71 14.85 -12.90
N LEU A 175 17.14 15.82 -12.18
CA LEU A 175 17.62 16.23 -10.86
C LEU A 175 17.05 15.34 -9.76
N LEU A 176 17.85 14.47 -9.18
CA LEU A 176 17.45 13.69 -8.00
C LEU A 176 17.46 14.59 -6.75
N LYS A 177 16.31 14.72 -6.11
CA LYS A 177 16.16 15.45 -4.84
C LYS A 177 16.67 14.58 -3.68
N LEU A 178 17.55 15.13 -2.85
CA LEU A 178 18.19 14.43 -1.73
C LEU A 178 17.94 15.17 -0.41
N PRO A 179 16.78 14.99 0.25
CA PRO A 179 16.57 15.53 1.59
C PRO A 179 17.58 14.96 2.59
N LYS A 180 18.17 15.80 3.45
CA LYS A 180 19.12 15.37 4.51
C LYS A 180 18.53 14.29 5.43
N SER A 181 17.22 14.29 5.64
CA SER A 181 16.52 13.28 6.44
C SER A 181 16.67 11.85 5.90
N LEU A 182 16.97 11.68 4.62
CA LEU A 182 17.20 10.36 4.03
C LEU A 182 18.62 9.84 4.28
N GLY A 183 19.57 10.70 4.67
CA GLY A 183 20.95 10.27 4.94
C GLY A 183 21.63 9.57 3.75
N ILE A 184 21.36 10.07 2.54
CA ILE A 184 21.95 9.59 1.27
C ILE A 184 23.15 10.47 0.94
N SER A 185 24.28 9.84 0.63
CA SER A 185 25.47 10.50 0.09
C SER A 185 25.73 9.95 -1.30
N LEU A 186 25.96 10.83 -2.26
CA LEU A 186 26.32 10.49 -3.64
C LEU A 186 27.60 11.24 -4.00
N GLU A 187 28.43 10.61 -4.82
CA GLU A 187 29.64 11.17 -5.39
C GLU A 187 29.53 11.25 -6.92
N GLU A 188 30.32 12.13 -7.52
CA GLU A 188 30.40 12.22 -8.98
C GLU A 188 30.97 10.92 -9.56
N GLY A 189 30.31 10.40 -10.59
CA GLY A 189 30.66 9.13 -11.23
C GLY A 189 29.88 7.91 -10.75
N ASP A 190 29.23 7.99 -9.58
CA ASP A 190 28.41 6.91 -9.01
C ASP A 190 27.35 6.43 -10.01
N HIS A 191 27.13 5.12 -10.05
CA HIS A 191 25.98 4.56 -10.75
C HIS A 191 24.80 4.46 -9.78
N VAL A 192 23.66 5.03 -10.15
CA VAL A 192 22.51 5.15 -9.27
C VAL A 192 21.26 4.61 -9.94
N VAL A 193 20.54 3.74 -9.22
CA VAL A 193 19.19 3.31 -9.55
C VAL A 193 18.24 3.82 -8.47
N THR A 194 17.20 4.57 -8.86
CA THR A 194 16.22 5.07 -7.89
C THR A 194 14.78 4.83 -8.29
N PHE A 195 13.91 4.74 -7.29
CA PHE A 195 12.47 4.50 -7.45
C PHE A 195 11.66 5.61 -6.78
N GLY A 196 10.70 6.17 -7.49
CA GLY A 196 10.01 7.36 -6.99
C GLY A 196 9.14 8.03 -8.04
N PHE A 197 9.05 9.36 -7.95
CA PHE A 197 8.14 10.17 -8.75
C PHE A 197 8.86 11.26 -9.51
N HIS A 198 8.47 11.44 -10.76
CA HIS A 198 8.82 12.63 -11.52
C HIS A 198 8.11 13.85 -10.95
N THR A 199 8.87 14.93 -10.83
CA THR A 199 8.44 16.21 -10.28
C THR A 199 9.24 17.31 -10.97
N THR A 200 9.14 18.54 -10.46
CA THR A 200 9.96 19.66 -10.92
C THR A 200 10.73 20.28 -9.76
N TYR A 201 11.87 20.90 -10.09
CA TYR A 201 12.61 21.76 -9.21
C TYR A 201 13.04 23.00 -10.00
N ARG A 202 12.47 24.17 -9.66
CA ARG A 202 12.68 25.42 -10.43
C ARG A 202 12.43 25.21 -11.93
N GLU A 203 11.28 24.61 -12.25
CA GLU A 203 10.84 24.30 -13.62
C GLU A 203 11.72 23.29 -14.39
N LYS A 204 12.75 22.73 -13.76
CA LYS A 204 13.58 21.67 -14.33
C LYS A 204 13.04 20.28 -13.95
N PRO A 205 13.22 19.26 -14.81
CA PRO A 205 12.87 17.88 -14.48
C PRO A 205 13.61 17.43 -13.24
N ALA A 206 12.87 16.89 -12.28
CA ALA A 206 13.40 16.41 -11.03
C ALA A 206 12.73 15.10 -10.64
N PHE A 207 13.36 14.39 -9.71
CA PHE A 207 12.91 13.10 -9.23
C PHE A 207 12.92 13.09 -7.70
N GLU A 208 11.82 12.62 -7.12
CA GLU A 208 11.62 12.58 -5.68
C GLU A 208 11.51 11.14 -5.19
N VAL A 209 12.27 10.85 -4.13
CA VAL A 209 12.32 9.55 -3.46
C VAL A 209 11.81 9.69 -2.03
N ALA A 210 11.10 8.67 -1.55
CA ALA A 210 10.46 8.72 -0.23
C ALA A 210 11.38 8.23 0.89
N SER A 211 12.28 7.30 0.59
CA SER A 211 13.15 6.66 1.58
C SER A 211 14.55 6.41 1.05
N LYS A 212 15.49 6.15 1.97
CA LYS A 212 16.86 5.74 1.63
C LYS A 212 16.90 4.45 0.81
N GLU A 213 15.98 3.53 1.08
CA GLU A 213 15.89 2.21 0.44
C GLU A 213 15.46 2.28 -1.03
N ASP A 214 14.97 3.44 -1.46
CA ASP A 214 14.56 3.71 -2.83
C ASP A 214 15.70 4.25 -3.70
N VAL A 215 16.91 4.37 -3.13
CA VAL A 215 18.14 4.76 -3.84
C VAL A 215 19.19 3.67 -3.66
N ILE A 216 19.61 3.06 -4.76
CA ILE A 216 20.64 2.04 -4.81
C ILE A 216 21.86 2.66 -5.49
N ILE A 217 23.00 2.60 -4.80
CA ILE A 217 24.29 3.13 -5.27
C ILE A 217 25.16 1.91 -5.58
N GLY A 218 25.75 1.87 -6.77
CA GLY A 218 26.58 0.78 -7.27
C GLY A 218 27.85 1.26 -7.95
#